data_AF-A0A384UW85-F1
#
_entry.id   AF-A0A384UW85-F1
#
_cell.length_a   1.000
_cell.length_b   1.000
_cell.length_c   1.000
_cell.angle_alpha   90.00
_cell.angle_beta   90.00
_cell.angle_gamma   90.00
#
_symmetry.space_group_name_H-M   'P 1'
#
loop_
_entity.id
_entity.type
_entity.pdbx_description
1 polymer ?
#
loop_
_entity_poly.entity_id
_entity_poly.type
_entity_poly.pdbx_seq_one_letter_code
_entity_poly.pdbx_strand_id
1 'polypeptide(L)'
;GKALNAVASRNVKVIVVGNPCNTNALICLKNAPNIPAKNFHALTRLDENRAKCQLALKAGVFYDKVSNVTIWGNHSTTQVPDFLNAK
;
A
#
# COMPACT_ATOMS: atom_id res chain seq x y z
N GLY A 1 13.00 1.20 11.84
CA GLY A 1 14.16 0.51 11.23
C GLY A 1 15.01 -0.19 12.28
N LYS A 2 15.91 0.55 12.96
CA LYS A 2 16.95 -0.03 13.84
C LYS A 2 16.45 -1.08 14.84
N ALA A 3 15.34 -0.80 15.54
CA ALA A 3 14.76 -1.75 16.48
C ALA A 3 14.32 -3.06 15.81
N LEU A 4 13.55 -2.98 14.71
CA LEU A 4 13.15 -4.15 13.91
C LEU A 4 14.38 -4.93 13.43
N ASN A 5 15.41 -4.23 12.95
CA ASN A 5 16.65 -4.85 12.50
C ASN A 5 17.34 -5.67 13.59
N ALA A 6 17.35 -5.13 14.82
CA ALA A 6 18.03 -5.74 15.95
C ALA A 6 17.29 -7.00 16.43
N VAL A 7 15.98 -6.90 16.67
CA VAL A 7 15.26 -7.92 17.46
C VAL A 7 14.15 -8.67 16.73
N ALA A 8 13.66 -8.16 15.60
CA ALA A 8 12.57 -8.82 14.91
C ALA A 8 13.04 -10.06 14.14
N SER A 9 12.11 -10.98 13.88
CA SER A 9 12.32 -12.08 12.94
C SER A 9 12.91 -11.57 11.62
N ARG A 10 13.91 -12.27 11.08
CA ARG A 10 14.53 -11.93 9.78
C ARG A 10 13.52 -11.97 8.63
N ASN A 11 12.36 -12.61 8.82
CA ASN A 11 11.27 -12.65 7.87
C ASN A 11 10.01 -11.89 8.32
N VAL A 12 10.12 -10.95 9.28
CA VAL A 12 8.99 -10.11 9.70
C VAL A 12 8.38 -9.36 8.50
N LYS A 13 7.05 -9.24 8.46
CA LYS A 13 6.32 -8.41 7.49
C LYS A 13 5.93 -7.09 8.14
N VAL A 14 6.25 -5.98 7.48
CA VAL A 14 6.09 -4.64 8.02
C VAL A 14 5.12 -3.88 7.13
N ILE A 15 4.03 -3.38 7.71
CA ILE A 15 3.07 -2.50 7.03
C ILE A 15 3.17 -1.13 7.68
N VAL A 16 3.56 -0.11 6.91
CA VAL A 16 3.66 1.27 7.35
C VAL A 16 2.38 2.00 6.98
N VAL A 17 1.69 2.52 8.00
CA VAL A 17 0.42 3.26 7.85
C VAL A 17 0.61 4.76 8.12
N GLY A 18 1.52 5.12 9.03
CA GLY A 18 1.77 6.52 9.38
C GLY A 18 2.35 7.33 8.21
N ASN A 19 1.76 8.49 7.95
CA ASN A 19 2.14 9.34 6.82
C ASN A 19 3.43 10.14 7.05
N PRO A 20 4.19 10.44 5.99
CA PRO A 20 4.01 9.98 4.59
C PRO A 20 4.46 8.51 4.42
N CYS A 21 3.51 7.57 4.20
CA CYS A 21 3.77 6.15 4.45
C CYS A 21 4.79 5.51 3.50
N ASN A 22 4.82 5.90 2.22
CA ASN A 22 5.82 5.43 1.25
C ASN A 22 7.25 5.82 1.67
N THR A 23 7.45 7.10 2.01
CA THR A 23 8.76 7.61 2.46
C THR A 23 9.14 7.04 3.83
N ASN A 24 8.18 6.91 4.76
CA ASN A 24 8.42 6.28 6.05
C ASN A 24 8.83 4.80 5.91
N ALA A 25 8.25 4.07 4.96
CA ALA A 25 8.67 2.70 4.63
C ALA A 25 10.10 2.67 4.09
N LEU A 26 10.47 3.60 3.20
CA LEU A 26 11.83 3.74 2.70
C LEU A 26 12.84 4.04 3.83
N ILE A 27 12.52 4.97 4.72
CA ILE A 27 13.36 5.26 5.90
C ILE A 27 13.49 4.01 6.77
N CYS A 28 12.38 3.30 7.00
CA CYS A 28 12.35 2.12 7.85
C CYS A 28 13.24 1.00 7.31
N LEU A 29 13.14 0.67 6.01
CA LEU A 29 13.92 -0.39 5.36
C LEU A 29 15.40 -0.01 5.24
N LYS A 30 15.73 1.26 4.98
CA LYS A 30 17.13 1.72 4.93
C LYS A 30 17.82 1.64 6.29
N ASN A 31 17.05 1.71 7.37
CA ASN A 31 17.51 1.50 8.73
C ASN A 31 17.37 0.04 9.21
N ALA A 32 17.07 -0.92 8.32
CA ALA A 32 16.90 -2.33 8.65
C ALA A 32 17.52 -3.28 7.61
N PRO A 33 18.85 -3.24 7.40
CA PRO A 33 19.53 -4.00 6.34
C PRO A 33 19.42 -5.53 6.47
N ASN A 34 19.15 -6.07 7.66
CA ASN A 34 19.06 -7.51 7.92
C ASN A 34 17.65 -8.09 7.62
N ILE A 35 16.69 -7.25 7.22
CA ILE A 35 15.33 -7.66 6.84
C ILE A 35 15.19 -7.46 5.32
N PRO A 36 14.70 -8.45 4.56
CA PRO A 36 14.50 -8.28 3.12
C PRO A 36 13.64 -7.06 2.81
N ALA A 37 14.13 -6.17 1.92
CA ALA A 37 13.42 -4.94 1.56
C ALA A 37 11.98 -5.18 1.05
N LYS A 38 11.75 -6.32 0.38
CA LYS A 38 10.42 -6.76 -0.09
C LYS A 38 9.38 -7.03 1.02
N ASN A 39 9.80 -7.06 2.28
CA ASN A 39 8.89 -7.25 3.43
C ASN A 39 8.29 -5.94 3.95
N PHE A 40 8.75 -4.79 3.47
CA PHE A 40 8.26 -3.48 3.88
C PHE A 40 7.22 -2.99 2.87
N HIS A 41 5.99 -2.80 3.34
CA HIS A 41 4.86 -2.33 2.56
C HIS A 41 4.40 -0.98 3.08
N ALA A 42 4.13 -0.04 2.17
CA ALA A 42 3.39 1.18 2.47
C ALA A 42 1.91 0.94 2.17
N LEU A 43 1.01 1.38 3.08
CA LEU A 43 -0.41 1.08 2.95
C LEU A 43 -1.10 2.04 1.95
N THR A 44 -1.40 1.56 0.74
CA THR A 44 -2.31 2.20 -0.24
C THR A 44 -3.66 1.47 -0.36
N ARG A 45 -3.88 0.46 0.47
CA ARG A 45 -5.10 -0.38 0.43
C ARG A 45 -6.39 0.40 0.76
N LEU A 46 -6.29 1.43 1.60
CA LEU A 46 -7.44 2.30 1.88
C LEU A 46 -7.88 3.05 0.61
N ASP A 47 -6.91 3.50 -0.19
CA ASP A 47 -7.17 4.15 -1.47
C ASP A 47 -7.79 3.18 -2.48
N GLU A 48 -7.29 1.95 -2.57
CA GLU A 48 -7.86 0.88 -3.40
C GLU A 48 -9.32 0.60 -3.02
N ASN A 49 -9.62 0.45 -1.73
CA ASN A 49 -10.99 0.23 -1.25
C ASN A 49 -11.92 1.40 -1.62
N ARG A 50 -11.43 2.64 -1.52
CA ARG A 50 -12.18 3.84 -1.92
C ARG A 50 -12.42 3.86 -3.43
N ALA A 51 -11.40 3.61 -4.24
CA ALA A 51 -11.51 3.55 -5.69
C ALA A 51 -12.50 2.47 -6.14
N LYS A 52 -12.42 1.28 -5.54
CA LYS A 52 -13.36 0.17 -5.77
C LYS A 52 -14.81 0.55 -5.46
N CYS A 53 -15.04 1.24 -4.34
CA CYS A 53 -16.36 1.75 -3.99
C CYS A 53 -16.86 2.79 -5.02
N GLN A 54 -16.00 3.73 -5.43
CA GLN A 54 -16.37 4.77 -6.40
C GLN A 54 -16.70 4.20 -7.79
N LEU A 55 -15.91 3.24 -8.28
CA LEU A 55 -16.19 2.54 -9.53
C LEU A 55 -17.52 1.79 -9.48
N ALA A 56 -17.79 1.07 -8.37
CA ALA A 56 -19.04 0.34 -8.18
C ALA A 56 -20.26 1.27 -8.19
N LEU A 57 -20.19 2.38 -7.46
CA LEU A 57 -21.24 3.40 -7.43
C LEU A 57 -21.49 3.98 -8.83
N LYS A 58 -20.43 4.28 -9.59
CA LYS A 58 -20.56 4.85 -10.93
C LYS A 58 -21.15 3.87 -11.95
N ALA A 59 -20.84 2.58 -11.81
CA ALA A 59 -21.34 1.52 -12.67
C ALA A 59 -22.72 0.96 -12.24
N GLY A 60 -23.23 1.34 -11.07
CA GLY A 60 -24.51 0.84 -10.55
C GLY A 60 -24.47 -0.63 -10.09
N VAL A 61 -23.29 -1.12 -9.70
CA VAL A 61 -23.10 -2.49 -9.20
C VAL A 61 -22.67 -2.48 -7.74
N PHE A 62 -22.80 -3.62 -7.05
CA PHE A 62 -22.26 -3.76 -5.70
C PHE A 62 -20.73 -3.88 -5.75
N TYR A 63 -20.03 -3.37 -4.73
CA TYR A 63 -18.56 -3.28 -4.77
C TYR A 63 -17.88 -4.65 -4.84
N ASP A 64 -18.54 -5.73 -4.43
CA ASP A 64 -18.01 -7.08 -4.56
C ASP A 64 -17.83 -7.53 -6.03
N LYS A 65 -18.49 -6.85 -6.98
CA LYS A 65 -18.37 -7.09 -8.42
C LYS A 65 -17.16 -6.43 -9.07
N VAL A 66 -16.56 -5.43 -8.42
CA VAL A 66 -15.41 -4.70 -8.96
C VAL A 66 -14.11 -5.41 -8.56
N SER A 67 -13.25 -5.73 -9.53
CA SER A 67 -11.94 -6.36 -9.31
C SER A 67 -10.84 -5.68 -10.10
N ASN A 68 -9.59 -6.15 -9.93
CA ASN A 68 -8.42 -5.65 -10.66
C ASN A 68 -8.11 -4.15 -10.48
N VAL A 69 -8.67 -3.53 -9.43
CA VAL A 69 -8.36 -2.15 -9.05
C VAL A 69 -6.93 -2.08 -8.54
N THR A 70 -6.14 -1.16 -9.09
CA THR A 70 -4.75 -0.92 -8.68
C THR A 70 -4.56 0.58 -8.39
N ILE A 71 -3.79 0.89 -7.35
CA ILE A 71 -3.35 2.26 -7.05
C ILE A 71 -1.86 2.36 -7.34
N TRP A 72 -1.49 3.26 -8.25
CA TRP A 72 -0.08 3.55 -8.55
C TRP A 72 0.43 4.78 -7.81
N GLY A 73 1.73 4.79 -7.52
CA GLY A 73 2.45 5.96 -7.02
C GLY A 73 2.46 6.08 -5.49
N ASN A 74 2.42 7.33 -5.03
CA ASN A 74 2.56 7.69 -3.62
C ASN A 74 1.18 7.74 -2.93
N HIS A 75 1.10 7.44 -1.64
CA HIS A 75 -0.08 7.76 -0.84
C HIS A 75 -0.15 9.28 -0.60
N SER A 76 -0.66 9.98 -1.62
CA SER A 76 -0.83 11.43 -1.67
C SER A 76 -1.91 11.77 -2.71
N THR A 77 -2.08 13.07 -3.01
CA THR A 77 -2.93 13.56 -4.10
C THR A 77 -2.39 13.27 -5.50
N THR A 78 -1.19 12.70 -5.63
CA THR A 78 -0.58 12.33 -6.92
C THR A 78 -0.70 10.83 -7.22
N GLN A 79 -1.47 10.08 -6.42
CA GLN A 79 -1.79 8.68 -6.70
C GLN A 79 -2.60 8.55 -7.99
N VAL A 80 -2.50 7.40 -8.65
CA VAL A 80 -3.30 7.08 -9.85
C VAL A 80 -4.16 5.85 -9.57
N PRO A 81 -5.47 6.02 -9.32
CA PRO A 81 -6.43 4.93 -9.33
C PRO A 81 -6.68 4.44 -10.76
N ASP A 82 -6.08 3.30 -11.10
CA ASP A 82 -6.11 2.74 -12.44
C ASP A 82 -7.46 2.08 -12.73
N PHE A 83 -8.35 2.83 -13.37
CA PHE A 83 -9.64 2.34 -13.82
C PHE A 83 -9.56 1.60 -15.16
N LEU A 84 -8.47 1.74 -15.93
CA LEU A 84 -8.36 1.15 -17.26
C LEU A 84 -8.23 -0.37 -17.19
N ASN A 85 -7.53 -0.86 -16.16
CA ASN A 85 -7.33 -2.29 -15.91
C ASN A 85 -8.35 -2.90 -14.94
N ALA A 86 -9.22 -2.08 -14.33
CA ALA A 86 -10.28 -2.56 -13.44
C ALA A 86 -11.33 -3.37 -14.22
N LYS A 87 -11.97 -4.32 -13.54
CA LYS A 87 -13.03 -5.19 -14.08
C LYS A 87 -14.29 -5.10 -13.24
#